data_AF-G4D756-F1
#
_entry.id   AF-G4D756-F1
#
_cell.length_a   1.000
_cell.length_b   1.000
_cell.length_c   1.000
_cell.angle_alpha   90.00
_cell.angle_beta   90.00
_cell.angle_gamma   90.00
#
_symmetry.space_group_name_H-M   'P 1'
#
loop_
_entity.id
_entity.type
_entity.pdbx_description
1 polymer ?
#
loop_
_entity_poly.entity_id
_entity_poly.type
_entity_poly.pdbx_seq_one_letter_code
_entity_poly.pdbx_strand_id
1 'polypeptide(L)' 'MIVIIFILGAIAGSALACFNYRRNDIKSFIFGKSECESCHTKIKPFENIP' A
#
# COMPACT_ATOMS: atom_id res chain seq x y z
N MET A 1 26.15 1.69 -6.91
CA MET A 1 25.82 2.32 -5.60
C MET A 1 24.56 3.19 -5.68
N ILE A 2 24.49 4.18 -6.59
CA ILE A 2 23.31 5.08 -6.74
C ILE A 2 22.00 4.33 -7.02
N VAL A 3 22.03 3.31 -7.90
CA VAL A 3 20.84 2.51 -8.23
C VAL A 3 20.25 1.80 -7.01
N ILE A 4 21.09 1.31 -6.11
CA ILE A 4 20.64 0.62 -4.88
C ILE A 4 19.97 1.62 -3.95
N ILE A 5 20.56 2.81 -3.79
CA ILE A 5 19.97 3.90 -2.98
C ILE A 5 18.62 4.33 -3.57
N PHE A 6 18.52 4.42 -4.89
CA PHE A 6 17.26 4.73 -5.57
C PHE A 6 16.19 3.67 -5.33
N ILE A 7 16.53 2.39 -5.48
CA ILE A 7 15.59 1.27 -5.23
C ILE A 7 15.12 1.28 -3.77
N LEU A 8 16.04 1.43 -2.82
CA LEU A 8 15.69 1.51 -1.40
C LEU A 8 14.80 2.72 -1.09
N GLY A 9 15.10 3.88 -1.68
CA GLY A 9 14.28 5.08 -1.57
C GLY A 9 12.87 4.88 -2.15
N ALA A 10 12.77 4.22 -3.32
CA ALA A 10 11.49 3.92 -3.95
C ALA A 10 10.64 2.95 -3.10
N ILE A 11 11.26 1.90 -2.57
CA ILE A 11 10.59 0.93 -1.68
C ILE A 11 10.11 1.65 -0.41
N ALA A 12 10.99 2.40 0.26
CA ALA A 12 10.66 3.09 1.50
C ALA A 12 9.58 4.17 1.29
N GLY A 13 9.70 4.97 0.23
CA GLY A 13 8.72 6.00 -0.12
C GLY A 13 7.34 5.42 -0.43
N SER A 14 7.28 4.35 -1.23
CA SER A 14 6.02 3.66 -1.53
C SER A 14 5.38 3.06 -0.27
N ALA A 15 6.19 2.46 0.61
CA ALA A 15 5.69 1.89 1.86
C ALA A 15 5.13 2.97 2.81
N LEU A 16 5.84 4.09 2.95
CA LEU A 16 5.42 5.23 3.78
C LEU A 16 4.13 5.89 3.26
N ALA A 17 3.98 6.00 1.94
CA ALA A 17 2.76 6.53 1.33
C ALA A 17 1.54 5.65 1.66
N CYS A 18 1.65 4.33 1.47
CA CYS A 18 0.61 3.37 1.87
C CYS A 18 0.32 3.42 3.37
N PHE A 19 1.37 3.54 4.20
CA PHE A 19 1.21 3.65 5.65
C PHE A 19 0.46 4.91 6.05
N ASN A 20 0.78 6.06 5.45
CA ASN A 20 0.08 7.31 5.75
C ASN A 20 -1.39 7.25 5.35
N TYR A 21 -1.70 6.65 4.20
CA TYR A 21 -3.07 6.44 3.73
C TYR A 21 -3.87 5.53 4.67
N ARG A 22 -3.27 4.45 5.17
CA ARG A 22 -3.93 3.48 6.06
C ARG A 22 -3.70 3.71 7.56
N ARG A 23 -3.14 4.86 7.97
CA ARG A 23 -2.73 5.09 9.38
C ARG A 23 -3.90 5.01 10.36
N ASN A 24 -5.10 5.36 9.92
CA ASN A 24 -6.30 5.37 10.76
C ASN A 24 -6.89 3.95 10.93
N ASP A 25 -6.48 3.00 10.09
CA ASP A 25 -6.84 1.59 10.17
C ASP A 25 -5.60 0.69 10.00
N ILE A 26 -4.71 0.74 10.99
CA ILE A 26 -3.44 -0.02 11.00
C ILE A 26 -3.68 -1.53 10.90
N LYS A 27 -4.82 -2.04 11.39
CA LYS A 27 -5.16 -3.48 11.25
C LYS A 27 -5.32 -3.86 9.78
N SER A 28 -5.90 -2.97 8.98
CA SER A 28 -6.01 -3.18 7.53
C SER A 28 -4.67 -3.11 6.79
N PHE A 29 -3.66 -2.44 7.35
CA PHE A 29 -2.34 -2.32 6.72
C PHE A 29 -1.56 -3.66 6.74
N ILE A 30 -1.62 -4.40 7.85
CA ILE A 30 -0.87 -5.66 8.01
C ILE A 30 -1.70 -6.88 7.57
N PHE A 31 -3.00 -6.90 7.87
CA PHE A 31 -3.87 -8.06 7.64
C PHE A 31 -5.11 -7.77 6.79
N GLY A 32 -5.32 -6.51 6.38
CA GLY A 32 -6.50 -6.12 5.60
C GLY A 32 -6.33 -6.37 4.12
N LYS A 33 -7.35 -6.99 3.52
CA LYS A 33 -7.53 -6.98 2.07
C LYS A 33 -7.83 -5.55 1.61
N SER A 34 -7.41 -5.19 0.41
CA SER A 34 -7.87 -3.97 -0.26
C SER A 34 -9.40 -3.99 -0.32
N GLU A 35 -10.04 -2.92 0.12
CA GLU A 35 -11.50 -2.75 0.02
C GLU A 35 -11.81 -1.40 -0.58
N CYS A 36 -12.88 -1.35 -1.39
CA CYS A 36 -13.33 -0.09 -1.95
C CYS A 36 -13.97 0.77 -0.85
N GLU A 37 -13.54 2.01 -0.70
CA GLU A 37 -14.09 2.93 0.32
C GLU A 37 -15.56 3.30 0.08
N SER A 38 -16.05 3.21 -1.17
CA SER A 38 -17.42 3.59 -1.53
C SER A 38 -18.44 2.45 -1.38
N CYS A 39 -18.04 1.20 -1.61
CA CYS A 39 -18.96 0.06 -1.63
C CYS A 39 -18.51 -1.12 -0.75
N HIS A 40 -17.38 -0.98 -0.05
CA HIS A 40 -16.79 -1.99 0.86
C HIS A 40 -16.57 -3.37 0.24
N THR A 41 -16.51 -3.45 -1.10
CA THR A 41 -16.20 -4.69 -1.79
C THR A 41 -14.72 -5.01 -1.63
N LYS A 42 -14.41 -6.26 -1.29
CA LYS A 42 -13.04 -6.76 -1.18
C LYS A 42 -12.43 -6.87 -2.58
N ILE A 43 -11.43 -6.05 -2.85
CA ILE A 43 -10.71 -5.98 -4.11
C ILE A 43 -9.68 -7.13 -4.13
N LYS A 44 -9.67 -7.89 -5.22
CA LYS A 44 -8.66 -8.94 -5.42
C LYS A 44 -7.32 -8.28 -5.74
N PRO A 45 -6.18 -8.90 -5.35
CA PRO A 45 -4.86 -8.32 -5.61
C PRO A 45 -4.61 -7.93 -7.08
N PHE A 46 -5.16 -8.71 -8.03
CA PHE A 46 -5.03 -8.46 -9.47
C PHE A 46 -5.87 -7.29 -9.98
N GLU A 47 -6.94 -6.93 -9.28
CA GLU A 47 -7.79 -5.76 -9.59
C GLU A 47 -7.16 -4.47 -9.05
N ASN A 48 -6.14 -4.59 -8.18
CA ASN A 48 -5.39 -3.49 -7.59
C ASN A 48 -4.13 -3.12 -8.40
N ILE A 49 -3.86 -3.86 -9.49
CA ILE A 49 -2.81 -3.56 -10.46
C ILE A 49 -3.47 -2.70 -11.52
N PRO A 50 -3.05 -1.43 -11.71
CA PRO A 50 -3.60 -0.57 -12.77
C PRO A 50 -3.37 -1.16 -14.17
#